data_AF-A0A0K0DQ79-F1
#
_entry.id   AF-A0A0K0DQ79-F1
#
_cell.length_a   1.000
_cell.length_b   1.000
_cell.length_c   1.000
_cell.angle_alpha   90.00
_cell.angle_beta   90.00
_cell.angle_gamma   90.00
#
_symmetry.space_group_name_H-M   'P 1'
#
loop_
_entity.id
_entity.type
_entity.pdbx_description
1 polymer ?
#
loop_
_entity_poly.entity_id
_entity_poly.type
_entity_poly.pdbx_seq_one_letter_code
_entity_poly.pdbx_strand_id
1 'polypeptide(L)'
;MSLFYMREMNALFYFEISTYAKESKNYQAANAEEYYMKRIRHLPSSCVRETSTGNVVSYELRSFVGTMADQYTMPEHRRQGLGLAVEMTYRCNFLPIFLIAALSKY
;
A
#
# COMPACT_ATOMS: atom_id res chain seq x y z
N MET A 1 -5.61 -16.67 25.86
CA MET A 1 -6.27 -15.91 24.77
C MET A 1 -6.85 -16.94 23.79
N SER A 2 -8.17 -17.11 23.73
CA SER A 2 -8.79 -18.27 23.05
C SER A 2 -8.83 -18.09 21.52
N LEU A 3 -8.69 -19.20 20.78
CA LEU A 3 -8.78 -19.27 19.31
C LEU A 3 -10.08 -18.68 18.72
N PHE A 4 -11.13 -18.57 19.54
CA PHE A 4 -12.42 -18.03 19.14
C PHE A 4 -12.38 -16.52 18.90
N TYR A 5 -11.68 -15.77 19.78
CA TYR A 5 -11.54 -14.32 19.69
C TYR A 5 -10.73 -13.88 18.45
N MET A 6 -9.72 -14.68 18.09
CA MET A 6 -8.89 -14.45 16.88
C MET A 6 -9.68 -14.65 15.58
N ARG A 7 -10.71 -15.51 15.57
CA ARG A 7 -11.55 -15.78 14.39
C ARG A 7 -12.56 -14.67 14.13
N GLU A 8 -13.24 -14.18 15.16
CA GLU A 8 -14.22 -13.10 15.02
C GLU A 8 -13.56 -11.76 14.66
N MET A 9 -12.39 -11.47 15.25
CA MET A 9 -11.60 -10.29 14.88
C MET A 9 -11.13 -10.31 13.42
N ASN A 10 -10.77 -11.49 12.90
CA ASN A 10 -10.45 -11.65 11.48
C ASN A 10 -11.69 -11.44 10.59
N ALA A 11 -12.84 -12.00 10.94
CA ALA A 11 -14.06 -11.88 10.13
C ALA A 11 -14.54 -10.44 10.00
N LEU A 12 -14.51 -9.67 11.10
CA LEU A 12 -14.86 -8.24 11.09
C LEU A 12 -13.86 -7.42 10.27
N PHE A 13 -12.56 -7.71 10.38
CA PHE A 13 -11.53 -7.09 9.57
C PHE A 13 -11.72 -7.38 8.07
N TYR A 14 -11.94 -8.65 7.69
CA TYR A 14 -12.22 -9.01 6.30
C TYR A 14 -13.51 -8.40 5.76
N PHE A 15 -14.55 -8.28 6.58
CA PHE A 15 -15.80 -7.63 6.20
C PHE A 15 -15.59 -6.13 5.94
N GLU A 16 -14.91 -5.44 6.84
CA GLU A 16 -14.57 -4.01 6.72
C GLU A 16 -13.70 -3.75 5.48
N ILE A 17 -12.70 -4.60 5.24
CA ILE A 17 -11.87 -4.62 4.02
C ILE A 17 -12.71 -4.79 2.75
N SER A 18 -13.67 -5.74 2.77
CA SER A 18 -14.51 -6.03 1.60
C SER A 18 -15.49 -4.90 1.28
N THR A 19 -15.94 -4.17 2.31
CA THR A 19 -16.84 -3.02 2.20
C THR A 19 -16.08 -1.83 1.63
N TYR A 20 -14.87 -1.56 2.15
CA TYR A 20 -13.98 -0.52 1.64
C TYR A 20 -13.51 -0.80 0.20
N ALA A 21 -13.28 -2.08 -0.15
CA ALA A 21 -12.92 -2.49 -1.50
C ALA A 21 -14.07 -2.34 -2.51
N LYS A 22 -15.33 -2.43 -2.07
CA LYS A 22 -16.50 -2.14 -2.90
C LYS A 22 -16.70 -0.63 -3.10
N GLU A 23 -16.50 0.16 -2.05
CA GLU A 23 -16.57 1.63 -2.13
C GLU A 23 -15.44 2.21 -2.99
N SER A 24 -14.22 1.67 -2.90
CA SER A 24 -13.08 2.13 -3.69
C SER A 24 -13.25 1.89 -5.19
N LYS A 25 -13.86 0.77 -5.60
CA LYS A 25 -14.16 0.48 -7.02
C LYS A 25 -15.14 1.46 -7.64
N ASN A 26 -16.12 1.93 -6.88
CA ASN A 26 -17.08 2.93 -7.36
C ASN A 26 -16.49 4.35 -7.39
N TYR A 27 -15.58 4.68 -6.45
CA TYR A 27 -14.91 5.99 -6.41
C TYR A 27 -13.80 6.13 -7.46
N GLN A 28 -13.12 5.02 -7.81
CA GLN A 28 -12.07 4.96 -8.83
C GLN A 28 -12.54 5.44 -10.22
N ALA A 29 -13.83 5.29 -10.54
CA ALA A 29 -14.37 5.66 -11.85
C ALA A 29 -14.79 7.14 -11.96
N ALA A 30 -15.17 7.78 -10.85
CA ALA A 30 -15.71 9.15 -10.87
C ALA A 30 -14.62 10.23 -10.68
N ASN A 31 -13.60 9.98 -9.85
CA ASN A 31 -12.50 10.92 -9.55
C ASN A 31 -11.20 10.16 -9.20
N ALA A 32 -10.62 9.44 -10.18
CA ALA A 32 -9.41 8.64 -9.97
C ALA A 32 -8.23 9.45 -9.38
N GLU A 33 -8.03 10.68 -9.87
CA GLU A 33 -6.95 11.55 -9.39
C GLU A 33 -7.09 11.88 -7.90
N GLU A 34 -8.28 12.28 -7.45
CA GLU A 34 -8.54 12.58 -6.04
C GLU A 34 -8.30 11.36 -5.15
N TYR A 35 -8.70 10.17 -5.64
CA TYR A 35 -8.46 8.90 -4.95
C TYR A 35 -6.97 8.60 -4.78
N TYR A 36 -6.18 8.70 -5.85
CA TYR A 36 -4.73 8.46 -5.78
C TYR A 36 -4.02 9.55 -4.95
N MET A 37 -4.45 10.80 -5.04
CA MET A 37 -3.90 11.91 -4.24
C MET A 37 -4.15 11.73 -2.75
N LYS A 38 -5.36 11.27 -2.35
CA LYS A 38 -5.64 10.93 -0.94
C LYS A 38 -4.71 9.83 -0.44
N ARG A 39 -4.47 8.79 -1.25
CA ARG A 39 -3.56 7.70 -0.88
C ARG A 39 -2.12 8.19 -0.73
N ILE A 40 -1.60 8.97 -1.69
CA ILE A 40 -0.23 9.51 -1.62
C ILE A 40 -0.05 10.45 -0.41
N ARG A 41 -1.08 11.23 -0.04
CA ARG A 41 -1.00 12.17 1.08
C ARG A 41 -1.06 11.50 2.45
N HIS A 42 -1.85 10.43 2.59
CA HIS A 42 -2.20 9.86 3.90
C HIS A 42 -1.65 8.47 4.14
N LEU A 43 -1.26 7.76 3.09
CA LEU A 43 -0.68 6.42 3.19
C LEU A 43 0.77 6.47 2.72
N PRO A 44 1.64 5.66 3.33
CA PRO A 44 3.00 5.55 2.83
C PRO A 44 3.00 5.08 1.37
N SER A 45 3.93 5.63 0.60
CA SER A 45 4.19 5.27 -0.79
C SER A 45 5.68 5.37 -1.07
N SER A 46 6.20 4.55 -1.98
CA SER A 46 7.58 4.63 -2.45
C SER A 46 7.61 4.83 -3.96
N CYS A 47 8.62 5.56 -4.44
CA CYS A 47 8.84 5.76 -5.87
C CYS A 47 10.32 5.90 -6.20
N VAL A 48 10.68 5.53 -7.42
CA VAL A 48 11.97 5.79 -8.04
C VAL A 48 11.78 6.89 -9.08
N ARG A 49 12.67 7.88 -9.04
CA ARG A 49 12.72 8.96 -10.00
C ARG A 49 13.96 8.85 -10.85
N GLU A 50 13.81 9.14 -12.13
CA GLU A 50 14.95 9.31 -13.01
C GLU A 50 15.63 10.65 -12.73
N THR A 51 16.95 10.64 -12.56
CA THR A 51 17.71 11.84 -12.18
C THR A 51 17.75 12.90 -13.28
N SER A 52 17.79 12.49 -14.56
CA SER A 52 17.88 13.40 -15.70
C SER A 52 16.59 14.18 -15.95
N THR A 53 15.43 13.56 -15.76
CA THR A 53 14.11 14.16 -16.06
C THR A 53 13.31 14.51 -14.81
N GLY A 54 13.62 13.94 -13.66
CA GLY A 54 12.83 14.04 -12.43
C GLY A 54 11.54 13.20 -12.44
N ASN A 55 11.26 12.50 -13.54
CA ASN A 55 10.03 11.73 -13.73
C ASN A 55 10.02 10.48 -12.84
N VAL A 56 8.83 10.11 -12.36
CA VAL A 56 8.63 8.86 -11.64
C VAL A 56 8.60 7.70 -12.64
N VAL A 57 9.55 6.78 -12.53
CA VAL A 57 9.72 5.64 -13.45
C VAL A 57 9.22 4.33 -12.86
N SER A 58 9.13 4.25 -11.53
CA SER A 58 8.60 3.10 -10.79
C SER A 58 7.98 3.57 -9.48
N TYR A 59 6.87 2.98 -9.06
CA TYR A 59 6.19 3.32 -7.80
C TYR A 59 5.38 2.16 -7.24
N GLU A 60 5.05 2.28 -5.96
CA GLU A 60 4.14 1.39 -5.24
C GLU A 60 3.31 2.21 -4.25
N LEU A 61 2.00 1.91 -4.21
CA LEU A 61 1.06 2.58 -3.33
C LEU A 61 0.45 1.60 -2.34
N ARG A 62 0.02 2.10 -1.20
CA ARG A 62 -0.74 1.28 -0.24
C ARG A 62 -2.24 1.39 -0.49
N SER A 63 -2.93 0.26 -0.41
CA SER A 63 -4.38 0.26 -0.36
C SER A 63 -4.85 0.74 1.01
N PHE A 64 -6.07 1.26 1.11
CA PHE A 64 -6.64 1.66 2.41
C PHE A 64 -6.74 0.51 3.43
N VAL A 65 -6.69 -0.74 2.95
CA VAL A 65 -6.72 -1.95 3.77
C VAL A 65 -5.32 -2.45 4.15
N GLY A 66 -4.29 -1.63 3.93
CA GLY A 66 -2.92 -1.89 4.36
C GLY A 66 -2.09 -2.78 3.42
N THR A 67 -2.71 -3.33 2.37
CA THR A 67 -2.02 -4.16 1.38
C THR A 67 -1.17 -3.31 0.43
N MET A 68 -0.05 -3.87 -0.03
CA MET A 68 0.71 -3.29 -1.13
C MET A 68 -0.09 -3.46 -2.42
N ALA A 69 -0.27 -2.37 -3.16
CA ALA A 69 -1.16 -2.31 -4.31
C ALA A 69 -0.62 -1.35 -5.39
N ASP A 70 -1.14 -1.46 -6.60
CA ASP A 70 -0.84 -0.54 -7.70
C ASP A 70 0.67 -0.35 -7.96
N GLN A 71 1.45 -1.43 -7.83
CA GLN A 71 2.86 -1.39 -8.21
C GLN A 71 2.98 -1.27 -9.73
N TYR A 72 3.75 -0.30 -10.19
CA TYR A 72 3.94 -0.10 -11.61
C TYR A 72 5.36 0.36 -11.93
N THR A 73 5.87 -0.12 -13.07
CA THR A 73 7.14 0.32 -13.65
C THR A 73 6.92 0.58 -15.13
N MET A 74 7.35 1.76 -15.58
CA MET A 74 7.30 2.20 -16.97
C MET A 74 7.99 1.14 -17.87
N PRO A 75 7.40 0.75 -19.03
CA PRO A 75 7.91 -0.33 -19.87
C PRO A 75 9.40 -0.22 -20.22
N GLU A 76 9.87 0.99 -20.46
CA GLU A 76 11.25 1.33 -20.86
C GLU A 76 12.24 1.08 -19.72
N HIS A 77 11.76 1.11 -18.47
CA HIS A 77 12.55 0.93 -17.26
C HIS A 77 12.36 -0.46 -16.60
N ARG A 78 11.65 -1.39 -17.27
CA ARG A 78 11.46 -2.76 -16.76
C ARG A 78 12.73 -3.59 -16.88
N ARG A 79 12.80 -4.67 -16.10
CA ARG A 79 13.93 -5.62 -16.02
C ARG A 79 15.25 -5.02 -15.51
N GLN A 80 15.17 -3.85 -14.87
CA GLN A 80 16.31 -3.18 -14.21
C GLN A 80 16.26 -3.33 -12.68
N GLY A 81 15.35 -4.17 -12.15
CA GLY A 81 15.18 -4.37 -10.70
C GLY A 81 14.43 -3.26 -9.97
N LEU A 82 13.94 -2.23 -10.67
CA LEU A 82 13.29 -1.07 -10.03
C LEU A 82 12.05 -1.42 -9.23
N GLY A 83 11.22 -2.35 -9.72
CA GLY A 83 10.05 -2.82 -8.97
C GLY A 83 10.44 -3.42 -7.62
N LEU A 84 11.48 -4.24 -7.58
CA LEU A 84 12.01 -4.82 -6.35
C LEU A 84 12.62 -3.73 -5.44
N ALA A 85 13.30 -2.75 -6.00
CA ALA A 85 13.87 -1.64 -5.23
C ALA A 85 12.77 -0.81 -4.53
N VAL A 86 11.67 -0.54 -5.22
CA VAL A 86 10.50 0.16 -4.66
C VAL A 86 9.87 -0.65 -3.52
N GLU A 87 9.68 -1.96 -3.71
CA GLU A 87 9.12 -2.87 -2.70
C GLU A 87 10.02 -3.00 -1.47
N MET A 88 11.33 -3.16 -1.68
CA MET A 88 12.30 -3.28 -0.58
C MET A 88 12.39 -2.01 0.25
N THR A 89 12.42 -0.86 -0.40
CA THR A 89 12.36 0.46 0.28
C THR A 89 11.09 0.55 1.14
N TYR A 90 9.98 0.03 0.63
CA TYR A 90 8.72 0.03 1.34
C TYR A 90 8.73 -0.88 2.58
N ARG A 91 9.21 -2.12 2.45
CA ARG A 91 9.29 -3.10 3.54
C ARG A 91 10.23 -2.64 4.66
N CYS A 92 11.41 -2.12 4.31
CA CYS A 92 12.40 -1.67 5.28
C CYS A 92 11.92 -0.46 6.11
N ASN A 93 11.11 0.43 5.53
CA ASN A 93 10.57 1.58 6.25
C ASN A 93 9.38 1.23 7.16
N PHE A 94 8.68 0.11 6.93
CA PHE A 94 7.40 -0.18 7.60
C PHE A 94 7.40 -1.40 8.54
N LEU A 95 8.35 -2.33 8.39
CA LEU A 95 8.56 -3.42 9.36
C LEU A 95 8.71 -2.94 10.82
N PRO A 96 9.36 -1.79 11.14
CA PRO A 96 9.42 -1.34 12.53
C PRO A 96 8.08 -0.86 13.09
N ILE A 97 7.13 -0.36 12.29
CA ILE A 97 5.88 0.22 12.80
C ILE A 97 4.91 -0.86 13.29
N PHE A 98 4.76 -1.97 12.55
CA PHE A 98 3.92 -3.09 13.01
C PHE A 98 4.56 -3.84 14.19
N LEU A 99 5.90 -3.92 14.25
CA LEU A 99 6.59 -4.54 15.38
C LEU A 99 6.46 -3.68 16.65
N ILE A 100 6.61 -2.36 16.55
CA ILE A 100 6.42 -1.44 17.69
C ILE A 100 4.96 -1.45 18.16
N ALA A 101 3.98 -1.45 17.25
CA ALA A 101 2.57 -1.53 17.63
C ALA A 101 2.21 -2.87 18.31
N ALA A 102 2.83 -3.98 17.88
CA ALA A 102 2.66 -5.30 18.51
C ALA A 102 3.39 -5.41 19.87
N LEU A 103 4.54 -4.74 20.03
CA LEU A 103 5.32 -4.76 21.26
C LEU A 103 4.85 -3.75 22.32
N SER A 104 4.15 -2.66 21.95
CA SER A 104 3.59 -1.70 22.92
C SER A 104 2.33 -2.19 23.65
N LYS A 105 1.86 -3.39 23.33
CA LYS A 105 0.74 -4.07 24.01
C LYS A 105 1.21 -5.14 25.01
N TYR A 106 2.49 -5.15 25.36
CA TYR A 106 3.07 -5.97 26.43
C TYR A 106 3.76 -5.10 27.47
#